data_AF-A0A923DH17-F1
#
_entry.id   AF-A0A923DH17-F1
#
_cell.length_a   1.000
_cell.length_b   1.000
_cell.length_c   1.000
_cell.angle_alpha   90.00
_cell.angle_beta   90.00
_cell.angle_gamma   90.00
#
_symmetry.space_group_name_H-M   'P 1'
#
loop_
_entity.id
_entity.type
_entity.pdbx_description
1 polymer ?
#
loop_
_entity_poly.entity_id
_entity_poly.type
_entity_poly.pdbx_seq_one_letter_code
_entity_poly.pdbx_strand_id
1 'polypeptide(L)'
;MEATRGLDTDKDGVIDEEDECPTVFGFKENNSYNVNITGYDDSQGTDDYNLNLSKNRTSSVVKAITASKINKKRITSSKGLGETNPAATNDTEEGRALNRRVEFEVIKAK
;
A
#
# COMPACT_ATOMS: atom_id res chain seq x y z
N MET A 1 19.07 11.56 -20.06
CA MET A 1 17.79 11.24 -20.73
C MET A 1 16.80 10.96 -19.62
N GLU A 2 16.17 12.01 -19.08
CA GLU A 2 15.05 11.83 -18.16
C GLU A 2 13.86 11.40 -19.01
N ALA A 3 13.35 10.20 -18.74
CA ALA A 3 12.11 9.73 -19.31
C ALA A 3 11.05 10.82 -19.09
N THR A 4 10.32 11.19 -20.14
CA THR A 4 9.13 12.03 -20.08
C THR A 4 8.12 11.33 -19.18
N ARG A 5 8.24 11.53 -17.86
CA ARG A 5 7.24 11.13 -16.89
C ARG A 5 6.09 12.09 -17.14
N GLY A 6 4.97 11.57 -17.67
CA GLY A 6 3.78 12.36 -18.00
C GLY A 6 3.31 13.21 -16.82
N LEU A 7 2.47 14.20 -17.11
CA LEU A 7 1.86 15.04 -16.07
C LEU A 7 1.06 14.12 -15.14
N ASP A 8 1.18 14.31 -13.82
CA ASP A 8 0.41 13.62 -12.78
C ASP A 8 -0.16 14.73 -11.89
N THR A 9 -1.36 15.18 -12.25
CA THR A 9 -1.98 16.42 -11.75
C THR A 9 -2.56 16.21 -10.36
N ASP A 10 -3.08 15.02 -10.07
CA ASP A 10 -3.64 14.66 -8.77
C ASP A 10 -2.63 13.93 -7.85
N LYS A 11 -1.41 13.69 -8.33
CA LYS A 11 -0.29 13.11 -7.59
C LYS A 11 -0.61 11.75 -6.96
N ASP A 12 -1.49 10.99 -7.59
CA ASP A 12 -1.83 9.64 -7.13
C ASP A 12 -0.82 8.57 -7.59
N GLY A 13 0.14 8.97 -8.44
CA GLY A 13 1.22 8.12 -8.94
C GLY A 13 0.94 7.46 -10.29
N VAL A 14 -0.22 7.73 -10.89
CA VAL A 14 -0.57 7.39 -12.27
C VAL A 14 -0.41 8.66 -13.14
N ILE A 15 0.12 8.53 -14.35
CA ILE A 15 0.22 9.69 -15.25
C ILE A 15 -1.16 10.02 -15.83
N ASP A 16 -1.47 11.30 -16.02
CA ASP A 16 -2.76 11.84 -16.48
C ASP A 16 -3.27 11.19 -17.78
N GLU A 17 -2.36 10.74 -18.66
CA GLU A 17 -2.70 10.05 -19.92
C GLU A 17 -3.20 8.61 -19.71
N GLU A 18 -2.81 7.99 -18.59
CA GLU A 18 -3.19 6.64 -18.17
C GLU A 18 -4.18 6.66 -17.00
N ASP A 19 -4.38 7.81 -16.38
CA ASP A 19 -5.32 8.01 -15.30
C ASP A 19 -6.73 8.31 -15.84
N GLU A 20 -7.69 7.55 -15.33
CA GLU A 20 -9.09 7.73 -15.65
C GLU A 20 -9.70 8.93 -14.89
N CYS A 21 -9.00 9.46 -13.88
CA CYS A 21 -9.45 10.54 -13.00
C CYS A 21 -8.37 11.63 -12.69
N PRO A 22 -7.74 12.25 -13.71
CA PRO A 22 -6.49 13.04 -13.60
C PRO A 22 -6.56 14.32 -12.74
N THR A 23 -7.72 14.67 -12.19
CA THR A 23 -7.90 15.89 -11.38
C THR A 23 -8.45 15.62 -9.99
N VAL A 24 -8.65 14.34 -9.65
CA VAL A 24 -9.45 13.93 -8.51
C VAL A 24 -8.53 13.34 -7.44
N PHE A 25 -8.14 14.19 -6.49
CA PHE A 25 -7.10 13.86 -5.52
C PHE A 25 -7.49 12.69 -4.60
N GLY A 26 -6.85 11.55 -4.83
CA GLY A 26 -6.76 10.45 -3.88
C GLY A 26 -7.90 9.43 -3.91
N PHE A 27 -7.67 8.33 -3.20
CA PHE A 27 -8.50 7.12 -3.24
C PHE A 27 -9.97 7.34 -2.88
N LYS A 28 -10.32 8.43 -2.19
CA LYS A 28 -11.70 8.71 -1.79
C LYS A 28 -12.61 9.07 -2.96
N GLU A 29 -12.10 9.82 -3.92
CA GLU A 29 -12.89 10.37 -5.02
C GLU A 29 -12.65 9.61 -6.33
N ASN A 30 -11.47 9.01 -6.50
CA ASN A 30 -11.17 8.16 -7.65
C ASN A 30 -11.81 6.77 -7.50
N ASN A 31 -13.03 6.57 -8.02
CA ASN A 31 -13.81 5.33 -7.82
C ASN A 31 -13.50 4.20 -8.81
N SER A 32 -12.62 4.46 -9.79
CA SER A 32 -12.22 3.50 -10.82
C SER A 32 -11.15 2.51 -10.35
N TYR A 33 -10.65 2.61 -9.12
CA TYR A 33 -9.58 1.73 -8.63
C TYR A 33 -9.92 1.06 -7.31
N ASN A 34 -9.47 -0.18 -7.21
CA ASN A 34 -9.44 -0.98 -5.99
C ASN A 34 -8.00 -1.05 -5.46
N VAL A 35 -7.83 -1.51 -4.22
CA VAL A 35 -6.53 -1.58 -3.57
C VAL A 35 -6.32 -2.94 -2.89
N ASN A 36 -5.11 -3.48 -3.06
CA ASN A 36 -4.57 -4.56 -2.24
C ASN A 36 -3.65 -3.95 -1.19
N ILE A 37 -3.76 -4.42 0.06
CA ILE A 37 -2.98 -3.93 1.19
C ILE A 37 -2.13 -5.07 1.71
N THR A 38 -0.82 -4.92 1.67
CA THR A 38 0.11 -5.94 2.15
C THR A 38 1.02 -5.34 3.21
N GLY A 39 1.06 -5.96 4.39
CA GLY A 39 1.90 -5.52 5.49
C GLY A 39 3.09 -6.43 5.67
N TYR A 40 4.23 -5.83 5.97
CA TYR A 40 5.49 -6.51 6.24
C TYR A 40 6.04 -6.07 7.61
N ASP A 41 6.91 -6.91 8.17
CA ASP A 41 7.69 -6.62 9.36
C ASP A 41 9.18 -6.83 9.11
N ASP A 42 10.01 -6.43 10.06
CA ASP A 42 11.42 -6.83 10.06
C ASP A 42 11.59 -8.24 10.61
N SER A 43 12.82 -8.77 10.57
CA SER A 43 13.12 -10.12 11.05
C SER A 43 13.34 -10.22 12.56
N GLN A 44 12.90 -9.23 13.36
CA GLN A 44 13.05 -9.29 14.80
C GLN A 44 11.83 -9.97 15.43
N GLY A 45 12.07 -11.05 16.17
CA GLY A 45 11.02 -11.85 16.79
C GLY A 45 10.81 -13.19 16.08
N THR A 46 9.68 -13.84 16.35
CA THR A 46 9.32 -15.10 15.69
C THR A 46 8.46 -14.83 14.46
N ASP A 47 8.55 -15.72 13.47
CA ASP A 47 7.73 -15.65 12.25
C ASP A 47 6.24 -15.48 12.55
N ASP A 48 5.71 -16.26 13.51
CA ASP A 48 4.31 -16.17 13.93
C ASP A 48 3.95 -14.82 14.55
N TYR A 49 4.87 -14.22 15.30
CA TYR A 49 4.70 -12.89 15.87
C TYR A 49 4.67 -11.82 14.78
N ASN A 50 5.64 -11.84 13.87
CA ASN A 50 5.73 -10.90 12.74
C ASN A 50 4.55 -11.04 11.78
N LEU A 51 4.09 -12.27 11.56
CA LEU A 51 2.90 -12.53 10.75
C LEU A 51 1.63 -11.94 11.40
N ASN A 52 1.45 -12.09 12.71
CA ASN A 52 0.32 -11.50 13.41
C ASN A 52 0.42 -9.97 13.50
N LEU A 53 1.61 -9.42 13.71
CA LEU A 53 1.84 -7.98 13.80
C LEU A 53 1.55 -7.29 12.46
N SER A 54 2.09 -7.83 11.36
CA SER A 54 1.79 -7.34 10.01
C SER A 54 0.30 -7.44 9.64
N LYS A 55 -0.39 -8.51 10.04
CA LYS A 55 -1.86 -8.63 9.90
C LYS A 55 -2.61 -7.55 10.69
N ASN A 56 -2.19 -7.26 11.92
CA ASN A 56 -2.80 -6.22 12.75
C ASN A 56 -2.58 -4.81 12.18
N ARG A 57 -1.39 -4.55 11.61
CA ARG A 57 -1.09 -3.29 10.91
C ARG A 57 -1.99 -3.10 9.70
N THR A 58 -2.10 -4.09 8.82
CA THR A 58 -3.01 -4.00 7.66
C THR A 58 -4.47 -3.86 8.08
N SER A 59 -4.90 -4.56 9.14
CA SER A 59 -6.25 -4.39 9.70
C SER A 59 -6.52 -2.95 10.18
N SER A 60 -5.53 -2.31 10.80
CA SER A 60 -5.63 -0.91 11.23
C SER A 60 -5.75 0.05 10.06
N VAL A 61 -5.00 -0.19 8.98
CA VAL A 61 -5.11 0.57 7.73
C VAL A 61 -6.50 0.40 7.09
N VAL A 62 -7.01 -0.83 7.01
CA VAL A 62 -8.37 -1.09 6.52
C VAL A 62 -9.41 -0.30 7.33
N LYS A 63 -9.29 -0.30 8.67
CA LYS A 63 -10.16 0.47 9.55
C LYS A 63 -10.07 1.97 9.24
N ALA A 64 -8.86 2.52 9.09
CA ALA A 64 -8.67 3.92 8.75
C ALA A 64 -9.31 4.29 7.39
N ILE A 65 -9.14 3.45 6.37
CA ILE A 65 -9.78 3.65 5.05
C ILE A 65 -11.30 3.66 5.17
N THR A 66 -11.88 2.68 5.89
CA THR A 66 -13.33 2.63 6.08
C THR A 66 -13.86 3.81 6.90
N ALA A 67 -13.09 4.31 7.88
CA ALA A 67 -13.44 5.50 8.66
C ALA A 67 -13.45 6.77 7.81
N SER A 68 -12.59 6.83 6.78
CA SER A 68 -12.56 7.90 5.78
C SER A 68 -13.72 7.86 4.76
N LYS A 69 -14.75 7.05 5.03
CA LYS A 69 -15.95 6.85 4.18
C LYS A 69 -15.67 6.23 2.81
N ILE A 70 -14.52 5.57 2.66
CA ILE A 70 -14.21 4.80 1.45
C ILE A 70 -14.90 3.45 1.57
N ASN A 71 -15.55 3.00 0.50
CA ASN A 71 -16.27 1.74 0.48
C ASN A 71 -15.30 0.57 0.68
N LYS A 72 -15.53 -0.26 1.70
CA LYS A 72 -14.71 -1.45 2.01
C LYS A 72 -14.60 -2.40 0.82
N LYS A 73 -15.59 -2.45 -0.09
CA LYS A 73 -15.55 -3.26 -1.31
C LYS A 73 -14.40 -2.90 -2.25
N ARG A 74 -13.83 -1.69 -2.10
CA ARG A 74 -12.67 -1.24 -2.87
C ARG A 74 -11.35 -1.81 -2.35
N ILE A 75 -11.35 -2.44 -1.18
CA ILE A 75 -10.20 -3.18 -0.67
C ILE A 75 -10.37 -4.63 -1.11
N THR A 76 -9.64 -5.03 -2.16
CA THR A 76 -9.75 -6.37 -2.75
C THR A 76 -9.11 -7.42 -1.84
N SER A 77 -7.97 -7.09 -1.22
CA SER A 77 -7.33 -7.96 -0.24
C SER A 77 -6.55 -7.17 0.81
N SER A 78 -6.45 -7.74 2.01
CA SER A 78 -5.56 -7.26 3.07
C SER A 78 -4.82 -8.44 3.69
N LYS A 79 -3.49 -8.46 3.62
CA LYS A 79 -2.67 -9.58 4.13
C LYS A 79 -1.47 -9.07 4.91
N GLY A 80 -1.15 -9.74 6.01
CA GLY A 80 0.18 -9.62 6.63
C GLY A 80 1.06 -10.76 6.14
N LEU A 81 2.27 -10.43 5.71
CA LEU A 81 3.28 -11.36 5.22
C LEU A 81 4.47 -11.51 6.18
N GLY A 82 4.43 -10.83 7.33
CA GLY A 82 5.53 -10.83 8.30
C GLY A 82 6.83 -10.36 7.67
N GLU A 83 7.93 -11.01 8.01
CA GLU A 83 9.27 -10.70 7.50
C GLU A 83 9.57 -11.24 6.10
N THR A 84 8.60 -11.89 5.46
CA THR A 84 8.79 -12.41 4.11
C THR A 84 8.92 -11.26 3.11
N ASN A 85 9.81 -11.40 2.13
CA ASN A 85 10.09 -10.37 1.11
C ASN A 85 10.61 -9.01 1.68
N PRO A 86 11.80 -9.01 2.31
CA PRO A 86 12.41 -7.79 2.83
C PRO A 86 12.79 -6.84 1.68
N ALA A 87 12.47 -5.56 1.83
CA ALA A 87 12.87 -4.50 0.90
C ALA A 87 14.35 -4.09 1.08
N ALA A 88 14.92 -4.34 2.25
CA ALA A 88 16.32 -4.06 2.58
C ALA A 88 16.89 -5.13 3.53
N THR A 89 18.20 -5.14 3.75
CA THR A 89 18.83 -6.06 4.72
C THR A 89 18.25 -5.85 6.13
N ASN A 90 18.01 -6.93 6.87
CA ASN A 90 17.63 -6.84 8.29
C ASN A 90 18.83 -6.65 9.23
N ASP A 91 20.05 -6.64 8.71
CA ASP A 91 21.28 -6.52 9.50
C ASP A 91 21.42 -5.13 10.14
N THR A 92 20.93 -4.08 9.46
CA THR A 92 21.01 -2.69 9.93
C THR A 92 19.67 -2.18 10.45
N GLU A 93 19.68 -1.21 11.37
CA GLU A 93 18.43 -0.62 11.86
C GLU A 93 17.70 0.13 10.74
N GLU A 94 18.44 0.78 9.85
CA GLU A 94 17.89 1.46 8.68
C GLU A 94 17.16 0.49 7.76
N GLY A 95 17.75 -0.68 7.49
CA GLY A 95 17.13 -1.69 6.64
C GLY A 95 15.90 -2.34 7.29
N ARG A 96 15.94 -2.59 8.60
CA ARG A 96 14.75 -3.02 9.37
C ARG A 96 13.63 -1.98 9.32
N ALA A 97 13.96 -0.70 9.47
CA ALA A 97 12.97 0.38 9.36
C ALA A 97 12.30 0.40 7.98
N LEU A 98 13.03 0.11 6.90
CA LEU A 98 12.47 -0.04 5.55
C LEU A 98 11.60 -1.29 5.43
N ASN A 99 11.90 -2.37 6.14
CA ASN A 99 11.13 -3.60 6.10
C ASN A 99 9.79 -3.50 6.84
N ARG A 100 9.72 -2.72 7.93
CA ARG A 100 8.48 -2.39 8.67
C ARG A 100 7.58 -1.46 7.86
N ARG A 101 6.93 -1.98 6.82
CA ARG A 101 6.14 -1.19 5.85
C ARG A 101 4.77 -1.79 5.54
N VAL A 102 3.91 -0.97 4.96
CA VAL A 102 2.65 -1.39 4.34
C VAL A 102 2.66 -0.92 2.90
N GLU A 103 2.46 -1.84 1.98
CA GLU A 103 2.38 -1.58 0.54
C GLU A 103 0.90 -1.52 0.12
N PHE A 104 0.62 -0.62 -0.80
CA PHE A 104 -0.66 -0.45 -1.45
C PHE A 104 -0.48 -0.72 -2.94
N GLU A 105 -1.11 -1.75 -3.45
CA GLU A 105 -1.15 -2.04 -4.88
C GLU A 105 -2.51 -1.61 -5.41
N VAL A 106 -2.50 -0.62 -6.31
CA VAL A 106 -3.69 -0.07 -6.94
C VAL A 106 -4.05 -0.91 -8.16
N ILE A 107 -5.30 -1.37 -8.23
CA ILE A 107 -5.81 -2.23 -9.30
C ILE A 107 -6.96 -1.51 -9.96
N LYS A 108 -6.93 -1.39 -11.29
CA LYS A 108 -8.07 -0.85 -12.05
C LYS A 108 -9.31 -1.70 -11.81
N ALA A 109 -10.38 -1.09 -11.32
CA ALA A 109 -11.69 -1.70 -11.21
C ALA A 109 -12.24 -1.92 -12.62
N LYS A 110 -12.72 -3.12 -12.88
CA LYS A 110 -13.24 -3.53 -14.19
C LYS A 110 -14.70 -3.13 -14.36
#